data_AF-A0A925BRB6-F1
#
_entry.id   AF-A0A925BRB6-F1
#
_cell.length_a   1.000
_cell.length_b   1.000
_cell.length_c   1.000
_cell.angle_alpha   90.00
_cell.angle_beta   90.00
_cell.angle_gamma   90.00
#
_symmetry.space_group_name_H-M   'P 1'
#
loop_
_entity.id
_entity.type
_entity.pdbx_description
1 polymer ?
#
loop_
_entity_poly.entity_id
_entity_poly.type
_entity_poly.pdbx_seq_one_letter_code
_entity_poly.pdbx_strand_id
1 'polypeptide(L)'
;MRHTADAVGEEQMPISFYSMDESRPREGIAWLCDQNWNIAEQVDYLSDWLKQIEGKIEKGSYVADIGFVTRRDASGGGAVINTEMVRIMNDLGIELFLSEYGYESEDADTESEFDR
;
A
#
# COMPACT_ATOMS: atom_id res chain seq x y z
N MET A 1 -28.18 -4.44 -21.61
CA MET A 1 -27.53 -3.18 -21.15
C MET A 1 -26.44 -3.58 -20.19
N ARG A 2 -25.18 -3.60 -20.64
CA ARG A 2 -24.03 -3.78 -19.76
C ARG A 2 -23.75 -2.39 -19.16
N HIS A 3 -23.93 -2.25 -17.86
CA HIS A 3 -23.37 -1.12 -17.13
C HIS A 3 -21.86 -1.35 -17.07
N THR A 4 -21.13 -0.77 -18.02
CA THR A 4 -19.74 -0.41 -17.81
C THR A 4 -19.77 0.72 -16.81
N ALA A 5 -19.48 0.40 -15.54
CA ALA A 5 -19.08 1.42 -14.59
C ALA A 5 -17.77 1.98 -15.14
N ASP A 6 -17.82 3.25 -15.56
CA ASP A 6 -16.65 4.03 -15.88
C ASP A 6 -15.66 3.88 -14.73
N ALA A 7 -14.49 3.31 -15.02
CA ALA A 7 -13.37 3.30 -14.11
C ALA A 7 -12.98 4.76 -13.88
N VAL A 8 -13.48 5.32 -12.78
CA VAL A 8 -12.89 6.48 -12.15
C VAL A 8 -11.43 6.08 -11.95
N GLY A 9 -10.52 6.81 -12.59
CA GLY A 9 -9.09 6.69 -12.31
C GLY A 9 -8.88 7.08 -10.85
N GLU A 10 -9.07 6.13 -9.95
CA GLU A 10 -8.67 6.27 -8.56
C GLU A 10 -7.15 6.42 -8.61
N GLU A 11 -6.67 7.60 -8.20
CA GLU A 11 -5.26 7.78 -7.87
C GLU A 11 -4.90 6.65 -6.89
N GLN A 12 -4.30 5.59 -7.42
CA GLN A 12 -3.88 4.46 -6.61
C GLN A 12 -2.86 4.97 -5.61
N MET A 13 -3.27 5.00 -4.34
CA MET A 13 -2.46 5.39 -3.20
C MET A 13 -1.95 4.10 -2.57
N PRO A 14 -0.68 3.75 -2.81
CA PRO A 14 -0.16 2.45 -2.51
C PRO A 14 0.06 2.23 -1.01
N ILE A 15 0.04 3.28 -0.19
CA ILE A 15 0.02 3.11 1.26
C ILE A 15 -1.39 3.38 1.77
N SER A 16 -1.98 2.40 2.44
CA SER A 16 -3.26 2.55 3.14
C SER A 16 -3.07 2.42 4.64
N PHE A 17 -3.70 3.30 5.42
CA PHE A 17 -3.67 3.26 6.87
C PHE A 17 -5.09 3.12 7.41
N TYR A 18 -5.36 2.05 8.15
CA TYR A 18 -6.71 1.74 8.61
C TYR A 18 -6.73 1.13 10.01
N SER A 19 -7.89 1.24 10.67
CA SER A 19 -8.16 0.63 11.97
C SER A 19 -8.68 -0.80 11.80
N MET A 20 -8.20 -1.70 12.66
CA MET A 20 -8.73 -3.06 12.80
C MET A 20 -9.83 -3.17 13.87
N ASP A 21 -10.13 -2.08 14.57
CA ASP A 21 -11.27 -2.00 15.50
C ASP A 21 -12.60 -2.04 14.73
N GLU A 22 -13.29 -3.19 14.79
CA GLU A 22 -14.60 -3.41 14.16
C GLU A 22 -15.71 -2.49 14.69
N SER A 23 -15.49 -1.80 15.82
CA SER A 23 -16.43 -0.81 16.34
C SER A 23 -16.37 0.54 15.61
N ARG A 24 -15.37 0.75 14.75
CA ARG A 24 -15.19 1.96 13.93
C ARG A 24 -15.40 1.64 12.44
N PRO A 25 -15.91 2.58 11.64
CA PRO A 25 -15.98 2.41 10.19
C PRO A 25 -14.60 2.08 9.63
N ARG A 26 -14.54 1.10 8.72
CA ARG A 26 -13.30 0.66 8.04
C ARG A 26 -12.81 1.64 6.97
N GLU A 27 -13.21 2.90 7.05
CA GLU A 27 -12.73 3.95 6.16
C GLU A 27 -11.23 4.17 6.42
N GLY A 28 -10.42 4.14 5.35
CA GLY A 28 -8.99 4.42 5.44
C GLY A 28 -8.77 5.75 6.14
N ILE A 29 -8.10 5.71 7.29
CA ILE A 29 -7.78 6.88 8.10
C ILE A 29 -6.84 7.81 7.32
N ALA A 30 -5.95 7.21 6.51
CA ALA A 30 -5.14 7.93 5.56
C ALA A 30 -4.79 7.03 4.36
N TRP A 31 -4.53 7.69 3.25
CA TRP A 31 -3.97 7.10 2.05
C TRP A 31 -2.77 7.97 1.65
N LEU A 32 -1.65 7.35 1.33
CA LEU A 32 -0.38 8.05 1.13
C LEU A 32 0.33 7.59 -0.15
N CYS A 33 1.29 8.40 -0.58
CA CYS A 33 2.28 8.08 -1.61
C CYS A 33 1.72 7.93 -3.03
N ASP A 34 0.88 8.87 -3.47
CA ASP A 34 0.19 8.89 -4.76
C ASP A 34 1.06 8.40 -5.93
N GLN A 35 0.60 7.35 -6.61
CA GLN A 35 1.24 6.77 -7.81
C GLN A 35 2.68 6.27 -7.63
N ASN A 36 3.24 6.28 -6.42
CA ASN A 36 4.61 5.86 -6.17
C ASN A 36 4.65 4.43 -5.63
N TRP A 37 4.92 3.48 -6.52
CA TRP A 37 5.01 2.04 -6.19
C TRP A 37 6.41 1.57 -5.80
N ASN A 38 7.36 2.49 -5.59
CA ASN A 38 8.72 2.17 -5.18
C ASN A 38 8.82 2.06 -3.66
N ILE A 39 8.98 0.83 -3.16
CA ILE A 39 9.05 0.54 -1.72
C ILE A 39 10.09 1.37 -0.94
N ALA A 40 11.22 1.73 -1.56
CA ALA A 40 12.24 2.53 -0.88
C ALA A 40 11.71 3.95 -0.57
N GLU A 41 11.11 4.60 -1.56
CA GLU A 41 10.56 5.95 -1.42
C GLU A 41 9.30 5.96 -0.56
N GLN A 42 8.48 4.91 -0.66
CA GLN A 42 7.30 4.72 0.18
C GLN A 42 7.65 4.64 1.67
N VAL A 43 8.71 3.92 2.03
CA VAL A 43 9.15 3.81 3.43
C VAL A 43 9.69 5.13 3.97
N ASP A 44 10.41 5.90 3.16
CA ASP A 44 10.84 7.25 3.55
C ASP A 44 9.63 8.15 3.81
N TYR A 45 8.63 8.11 2.92
CA TYR A 45 7.39 8.86 3.08
C TYR A 45 6.61 8.43 4.33
N LEU A 46 6.46 7.12 4.55
CA LEU A 46 5.80 6.57 5.73
C LEU A 46 6.53 6.99 7.01
N SER A 47 7.87 6.98 7.01
CA SER A 47 8.67 7.43 8.15
C SER A 47 8.34 8.87 8.54
N ASP A 48 8.31 9.78 7.55
CA ASP A 48 7.98 11.18 7.80
C ASP A 48 6.53 11.38 8.24
N TRP A 49 5.61 10.60 7.69
CA TRP A 49 4.20 10.65 8.08
C TRP A 49 3.97 10.10 9.50
N LEU A 50 4.63 9.01 9.90
CA LEU A 50 4.57 8.45 11.26
C LEU A 50 4.98 9.49 12.32
N LYS A 51 6.02 10.28 12.05
CA LYS A 51 6.45 11.38 12.92
C LYS A 51 5.40 12.47 13.05
N GLN A 52 4.63 12.72 12.00
CA GLN A 52 3.59 13.74 12.00
C GLN A 52 2.36 13.31 12.81
N ILE A 53 2.04 12.02 12.87
CA ILE A 53 0.88 11.52 13.63
C ILE A 53 1.23 11.13 15.07
N GLU A 54 2.52 10.98 15.41
CA GLU A 54 2.96 10.69 16.77
C GLU A 54 2.38 11.74 17.74
N GLY A 55 1.62 11.27 18.74
CA GLY A 55 0.94 12.13 19.72
C GLY A 55 -0.35 12.81 19.23
N LYS A 56 -0.77 12.59 17.97
CA LYS A 56 -2.04 13.10 17.42
C LYS A 56 -3.14 12.06 17.33
N ILE A 57 -2.77 10.77 17.29
CA ILE A 57 -3.72 9.67 17.32
C ILE A 57 -3.59 8.90 18.63
N GLU A 58 -4.70 8.33 19.09
CA GLU A 58 -4.71 7.44 20.26
C GLU A 58 -4.06 6.11 19.90
N LYS A 59 -3.54 5.42 20.92
CA LYS A 59 -3.09 4.03 20.77
C LYS A 59 -4.26 3.12 20.43
N GLY A 60 -4.08 2.22 19.48
CA GLY A 60 -5.14 1.34 18.99
C GLY A 60 -4.60 0.09 18.28
N SER A 61 -5.43 -0.48 17.41
CA SER A 61 -5.06 -1.57 16.52
C SER A 61 -5.15 -1.06 15.09
N TYR A 62 -4.00 -0.75 14.50
CA TYR A 62 -3.91 -0.16 13.17
C TYR A 62 -3.05 -1.01 12.25
N VAL A 63 -3.26 -0.85 10.95
CA VAL A 63 -2.39 -1.40 9.92
C VAL A 63 -1.96 -0.29 8.98
N ALA A 64 -0.67 -0.22 8.70
CA ALA A 64 -0.11 0.48 7.55
C ALA A 64 0.21 -0.57 6.48
N ASP A 65 -0.57 -0.62 5.41
CA ASP A 65 -0.39 -1.52 4.28
C ASP A 65 0.34 -0.80 3.16
N ILE A 66 1.51 -1.30 2.79
CA ILE A 66 2.33 -0.81 1.67
C ILE A 66 2.16 -1.76 0.49
N GLY A 67 1.43 -1.32 -0.52
CA GLY A 67 1.42 -1.85 -1.87
C GLY A 67 2.66 -1.46 -2.65
N PHE A 68 3.37 -2.41 -3.24
CA PHE A 68 4.55 -2.13 -4.05
C PHE A 68 4.63 -3.07 -5.25
N VAL A 69 5.31 -2.61 -6.30
CA VAL A 69 5.62 -3.44 -7.47
C VAL A 69 7.09 -3.81 -7.48
N THR A 70 7.41 -4.98 -8.03
CA THR A 70 8.81 -5.34 -8.30
C THR A 70 9.38 -4.41 -9.36
N ARG A 71 10.61 -3.94 -9.18
CA ARG A 71 11.31 -3.15 -10.20
C ARG A 71 11.75 -4.10 -11.32
N ARG A 72 11.31 -3.87 -12.56
CA ARG A 72 11.60 -4.74 -13.73
C ARG A 72 13.10 -4.97 -13.94
N ASP A 73 13.91 -4.00 -13.55
CA ASP A 73 15.36 -3.94 -13.75
C ASP A 73 16.16 -4.18 -12.45
N ALA A 74 15.49 -4.58 -11.36
CA ALA A 74 16.16 -4.90 -10.12
C ALA A 74 16.57 -6.38 -10.04
N SER A 75 17.85 -6.63 -9.79
CA SER A 75 18.37 -7.93 -9.31
C SER A 75 18.29 -8.06 -7.78
N GLY A 76 17.82 -7.02 -7.09
CA GLY A 76 17.65 -6.93 -5.65
C GLY A 76 17.36 -5.49 -5.20
N GLY A 77 16.95 -5.32 -3.94
CA GLY A 77 16.63 -4.03 -3.34
C GLY A 77 15.69 -4.18 -2.16
N GLY A 78 15.54 -3.13 -1.37
CA GLY A 78 14.63 -3.13 -0.23
C GLY A 78 14.56 -1.75 0.40
N ALA A 79 13.72 -1.63 1.42
CA ALA A 79 13.58 -0.43 2.21
C ALA A 79 14.00 -0.70 3.66
N VAL A 80 14.51 0.33 4.34
CA VAL A 80 14.95 0.21 5.73
C VAL A 80 13.87 0.74 6.66
N ILE A 81 13.20 -0.17 7.37
CA ILE A 81 12.37 0.22 8.51
C ILE A 81 13.30 0.55 9.68
N ASN A 82 13.50 1.84 9.92
CA ASN A 82 14.44 2.28 10.95
C ASN A 82 13.86 2.12 12.38
N THR A 83 14.72 2.22 13.39
CA THR A 83 14.33 2.03 14.80
C THR A 83 13.31 3.06 15.30
N GLU A 84 13.31 4.27 14.74
CA GLU A 84 12.37 5.33 15.11
C GLU A 84 10.95 4.99 14.63
N MET A 85 10.81 4.50 13.40
CA MET A 85 9.54 3.99 12.87
C MET A 85 9.01 2.85 13.74
N VAL A 86 9.86 1.86 14.05
CA VAL A 86 9.47 0.72 14.90
C VAL A 86 8.98 1.19 16.27
N ARG A 87 9.65 2.18 16.87
CA ARG A 87 9.22 2.79 18.14
C ARG A 87 7.81 3.40 18.02
N ILE A 88 7.60 4.28 17.05
CA ILE A 88 6.32 4.97 16.85
C ILE A 88 5.20 3.96 16.58
N MET A 89 5.44 3.00 15.69
CA MET A 89 4.47 1.96 15.36
C MET A 89 4.11 1.11 16.59
N ASN A 90 5.09 0.69 17.38
CA ASN A 90 4.86 -0.08 18.60
C ASN A 90 4.08 0.73 19.65
N ASP A 91 4.42 2.00 19.83
CA ASP A 91 3.79 2.87 20.81
C ASP A 91 2.31 3.11 20.47
N LEU A 92 1.99 3.26 19.18
CA LEU A 92 0.64 3.49 18.66
C LEU A 92 -0.16 2.22 18.37
N GLY A 93 0.48 1.04 18.33
CA GLY A 93 -0.16 -0.24 17.98
C GLY A 93 -0.44 -0.38 16.48
N ILE A 94 0.54 -0.01 15.67
CA ILE A 94 0.51 -0.10 14.20
C ILE A 94 1.27 -1.36 13.77
N GLU A 95 0.62 -2.23 13.02
CA GLU A 95 1.25 -3.32 12.28
C GLU A 95 1.59 -2.88 10.86
N LEU A 96 2.68 -3.40 10.31
CA LEU A 96 3.07 -3.17 8.93
C LEU A 96 2.62 -4.36 8.08
N PHE A 97 1.84 -4.11 7.04
CA PHE A 97 1.47 -5.09 6.02
C PHE A 97 2.17 -4.73 4.70
N LEU A 98 2.65 -5.74 3.97
CA LEU A 98 3.39 -5.57 2.72
C LEU A 98 2.66 -6.34 1.62
N SER A 99 2.13 -5.60 0.65
CA SER A 99 1.34 -6.11 -0.46
C SER A 99 2.14 -6.01 -1.77
N GLU A 100 2.62 -7.15 -2.27
CA GLU A 100 3.33 -7.17 -3.55
C GLU A 100 2.35 -7.33 -4.72
N TYR A 101 2.49 -6.48 -5.74
CA TYR A 101 1.71 -6.53 -6.97
C TYR A 101 2.62 -6.87 -8.16
N GLY A 102 2.17 -7.81 -8.99
CA GLY A 102 2.80 -8.11 -10.28
C GLY A 102 2.41 -7.09 -11.34
N TYR A 103 3.22 -6.95 -12.38
CA TYR A 103 2.74 -6.34 -13.62
C TYR A 103 1.71 -7.28 -14.24
N GLU A 104 0.52 -6.79 -14.56
CA GLU A 104 -0.37 -7.54 -15.47
C GLU A 104 0.40 -7.79 -16.76
N SER A 105 0.58 -9.06 -17.13
CA SER A 105 1.12 -9.42 -18.43
C SER A 105 0.06 -9.09 -19.48
N GLU A 106 0.35 -8.17 -20.40
CA GLU A 106 -0.50 -7.85 -21.56
C GLU A 106 -0.69 -9.03 -22.54
N ASP A 107 -0.18 -10.23 -22.22
CA ASP A 107 -0.17 -11.40 -23.11
C ASP A 107 -1.32 -12.39 -22.88
N ALA A 108 -2.36 -12.02 -22.12
CA ALA A 108 -3.54 -12.88 -21.95
C ALA A 108 -4.58 -12.73 -23.08
N ASP A 109 -4.14 -12.55 -24.34
CA ASP A 109 -5.02 -12.49 -25.50
C ASP A 109 -4.30 -12.96 -26.78
N THR A 110 -3.78 -14.19 -26.84
CA THR A 110 -3.70 -14.90 -28.13
C THR A 110 -3.74 -16.41 -27.97
N GLU A 111 -4.53 -17.05 -28.84
CA GLU A 111 -4.66 -18.49 -29.11
C GLU A 111 -5.77 -19.27 -28.37
N SER A 112 -7.01 -19.03 -28.79
CA SER A 112 -7.98 -20.12 -28.99
C SER A 112 -8.68 -20.04 -30.36
N GLU A 113 -7.91 -19.93 -31.43
CA GLU A 113 -8.40 -20.28 -32.76
C GLU A 113 -7.31 -21.10 -33.44
N PHE A 114 -7.33 -22.40 -33.24
CA PHE A 114 -6.96 -23.45 -34.20
C PHE A 114 -6.94 -24.78 -33.43
N ASP A 115 -8.12 -25.35 -33.18
CA ASP A 115 -8.22 -26.80 -33.22
C ASP A 115 -9.29 -27.19 -34.22
N ARG A 116 -8.91 -28.12 -35.08
CA ARG A 116 -9.48 -28.43 -36.40
C ARG A 116 -10.77 -29.24 -36.35
#